data_AF-A0A955LDB6-F1
#
_entry.id   AF-A0A955LDB6-F1
#
_cell.length_a   1.000
_cell.length_b   1.000
_cell.length_c   1.000
_cell.angle_alpha   90.00
_cell.angle_beta   90.00
_cell.angle_gamma   90.00
#
_symmetry.space_group_name_H-M   'P 1'
#
loop_
_entity.id
_entity.type
_entity.pdbx_description
1 polymer ?
#
loop_
_entity_poly.entity_id
_entity_poly.type
_entity_poly.pdbx_seq_one_letter_code
_entity_poly.pdbx_strand_id
1 'polypeptide(L)'
;MLSKLFAAKEKLAAVVAGTSIAAPVLTLAQSVGTPDLVPEQFNDFDNAIRSAFNIIIIIAGIIFVILFLIGGIQYLTAAGNEENSKKARQLILDAIIGLVIVVAAWAVGTYVLQLLGIRGADNGRLPTTIN
;
A
#
# COMPACT_ATOMS: atom_id res chain seq x y z
N MET A 1 -44.04 25.25 14.15
CA MET A 1 -42.89 26.17 13.98
C MET A 1 -41.89 26.14 15.13
N LEU A 2 -42.27 25.73 16.34
CA LEU A 2 -41.39 25.73 17.51
C LEU A 2 -40.41 24.53 17.60
N SER A 3 -40.63 23.43 16.89
CA SER A 3 -39.72 22.26 16.89
C SER A 3 -38.39 22.51 16.17
N LYS A 4 -38.35 23.42 15.18
CA LYS A 4 -37.12 23.79 14.46
C LYS A 4 -36.17 24.63 15.33
N LEU A 5 -36.70 25.34 16.33
CA LEU A 5 -35.92 26.12 17.29
C LEU A 5 -35.27 25.26 18.38
N PHE A 6 -35.82 24.07 18.69
CA PHE A 6 -35.19 23.12 19.60
C PHE A 6 -33.99 22.40 18.96
N ALA A 7 -34.09 22.02 17.69
CA ALA A 7 -32.95 21.46 16.93
C ALA A 7 -31.79 22.47 16.78
N ALA A 8 -32.09 23.77 16.70
CA ALA A 8 -31.08 24.81 16.61
C ALA A 8 -30.30 25.04 17.93
N LYS A 9 -30.93 24.79 19.09
CA LYS A 9 -30.27 24.90 20.41
C LYS A 9 -29.24 23.79 20.65
N GLU A 10 -29.51 22.58 20.18
CA GLU A 10 -28.61 21.42 20.30
C GLU A 10 -27.31 21.64 19.51
N LYS A 11 -27.41 22.25 18.32
CA LYS A 11 -26.25 22.63 17.49
C LYS A 11 -25.45 23.82 18.06
N LEU A 12 -26.09 24.68 18.85
CA LEU A 12 -25.44 25.83 19.51
C LEU A 12 -24.71 25.45 20.80
N ALA A 13 -25.20 24.44 21.54
CA ALA A 13 -24.55 23.93 22.75
C ALA A 13 -23.21 23.23 22.47
N ALA A 14 -23.01 22.68 21.26
CA ALA A 14 -21.76 22.03 20.84
C ALA A 14 -20.57 22.99 20.67
N VAL A 15 -20.80 24.31 20.69
CA VAL A 15 -19.72 25.31 20.48
C VAL A 15 -19.12 25.80 21.81
N VAL A 16 -19.79 25.59 22.95
CA VAL A 16 -19.39 26.19 24.24
C VAL A 16 -18.69 25.20 25.20
N ALA A 17 -18.79 23.88 24.97
CA ALA A 17 -18.17 22.86 25.84
C ALA A 17 -16.68 22.53 25.52
N GLY A 18 -15.93 23.47 24.96
CA GLY A 18 -14.55 23.25 24.50
C GLY A 18 -13.53 24.25 25.02
N THR A 19 -13.68 24.74 26.25
CA THR A 19 -12.68 25.58 26.92
C THR A 19 -11.50 24.74 27.45
N SER A 20 -10.63 24.32 26.54
CA SER A 20 -9.21 24.09 26.87
C SER A 20 -8.35 24.16 25.61
N ILE A 21 -8.37 25.31 24.93
CA ILE A 21 -7.33 25.96 24.07
C ILE A 21 -6.56 25.14 23.00
N ALA A 22 -6.66 23.82 22.94
CA ALA A 22 -6.14 22.95 21.88
C ALA A 22 -7.26 22.37 21.00
N ALA A 23 -8.51 22.41 21.46
CA ALA A 23 -9.61 21.72 20.81
C ALA A 23 -10.23 22.41 19.59
N PRO A 24 -10.41 23.74 19.46
CA PRO A 24 -11.00 24.26 18.21
C PRO A 24 -10.03 24.11 17.04
N VAL A 25 -8.71 24.17 17.27
CA VAL A 25 -7.73 23.90 16.22
C VAL A 25 -7.74 22.42 15.82
N LEU A 26 -7.92 21.48 16.76
CA LEU A 26 -7.97 20.05 16.45
C LEU A 26 -9.33 19.59 15.91
N THR A 27 -10.45 20.13 16.39
CA THR A 27 -11.81 19.81 15.92
C THR A 27 -12.13 20.48 14.59
N LEU A 28 -11.56 21.66 14.31
CA LEU A 28 -11.52 22.19 12.94
C LEU A 28 -10.52 21.42 12.08
N ALA A 29 -9.41 20.90 12.61
CA ALA A 29 -8.51 20.01 11.85
C ALA A 29 -9.10 18.61 11.58
N GLN A 30 -10.16 18.19 12.28
CA GLN A 30 -10.80 16.88 12.09
C GLN A 30 -12.15 16.94 11.34
N SER A 31 -12.77 18.12 11.20
CA SER A 31 -13.82 18.38 10.20
C SER A 31 -13.25 18.84 8.86
N VAL A 32 -11.99 19.24 8.87
CA VAL A 32 -11.09 19.27 7.72
C VAL A 32 -10.67 17.82 7.53
N GLY A 33 -11.55 17.01 6.90
CA GLY A 33 -11.03 15.83 6.19
C GLY A 33 -9.90 16.39 5.37
N THR A 34 -8.66 15.99 5.67
CA THR A 34 -7.44 16.68 5.21
C THR A 34 -7.74 17.19 3.82
N PRO A 35 -8.00 18.50 3.62
CA PRO A 35 -8.19 19.01 2.30
C PRO A 35 -6.88 18.59 1.69
N ASP A 36 -7.01 17.70 0.73
CA ASP A 36 -5.93 17.23 -0.09
C ASP A 36 -5.35 18.52 -0.70
N LEU A 37 -4.45 19.18 0.05
CA LEU A 37 -3.63 20.30 -0.40
C LEU A 37 -2.57 19.75 -1.36
N VAL A 38 -2.50 18.43 -1.49
CA VAL A 38 -2.10 17.72 -2.70
C VAL A 38 -3.34 17.70 -3.59
N PRO A 39 -3.40 18.46 -4.70
CA PRO A 39 -4.54 18.42 -5.61
C PRO A 39 -5.03 16.98 -5.83
N GLU A 40 -6.34 16.70 -5.79
CA GLU A 40 -6.94 15.37 -6.06
C GLU A 40 -6.32 14.67 -7.29
N GLN A 41 -5.84 15.47 -8.25
CA GLN A 41 -5.10 15.07 -9.42
C GLN A 41 -3.83 14.22 -9.13
N PHE A 42 -3.16 14.41 -8.00
CA PHE A 42 -2.00 13.63 -7.58
C PHE A 42 -2.38 12.31 -6.89
N ASN A 43 -3.51 12.28 -6.16
CA ASN A 43 -4.00 11.05 -5.52
C ASN A 43 -4.43 10.02 -6.57
N ASP A 44 -5.06 10.46 -7.65
CA ASP A 44 -5.39 9.60 -8.79
C ASP A 44 -4.14 9.04 -9.48
N PHE A 45 -3.09 9.86 -9.60
CA PHE A 45 -1.82 9.44 -10.18
C PHE A 45 -1.08 8.43 -9.30
N ASP A 46 -1.03 8.67 -7.99
CA ASP A 46 -0.42 7.74 -7.02
C ASP A 46 -1.18 6.42 -6.95
N ASN A 47 -2.52 6.46 -6.99
CA ASN A 47 -3.35 5.26 -7.03
C ASN A 47 -3.20 4.50 -8.35
N ALA A 48 -3.12 5.20 -9.48
CA ALA A 48 -2.87 4.61 -10.79
C ALA A 48 -1.49 3.93 -10.83
N ILE A 49 -0.45 4.58 -10.31
CA ILE A 49 0.90 4.00 -10.20
C ILE A 49 0.88 2.77 -9.30
N ARG A 50 0.31 2.86 -8.09
CA ARG A 50 0.23 1.72 -7.16
C ARG A 50 -0.50 0.53 -7.78
N SER A 51 -1.60 0.79 -8.48
CA SER A 51 -2.38 -0.22 -9.19
C SER A 51 -1.56 -0.86 -10.33
N ALA A 52 -0.92 -0.03 -11.16
CA ALA A 52 -0.08 -0.50 -12.26
C ALA A 52 1.10 -1.36 -11.75
N PHE A 53 1.79 -0.94 -10.70
CA PHE A 53 2.87 -1.71 -10.08
C PHE A 53 2.39 -3.06 -9.54
N ASN A 54 1.25 -3.10 -8.84
CA ASN A 54 0.70 -4.35 -8.34
C ASN A 54 0.33 -5.32 -9.48
N ILE A 55 -0.31 -4.81 -10.54
CA ILE A 55 -0.68 -5.62 -11.71
C ILE A 55 0.56 -6.16 -12.42
N ILE A 56 1.59 -5.31 -12.64
CA ILE A 56 2.82 -5.72 -13.33
C ILE A 56 3.56 -6.80 -12.52
N ILE A 57 3.60 -6.70 -11.20
CA ILE A 57 4.28 -7.67 -10.31
C ILE A 57 3.59 -9.03 -10.37
N ILE A 58 2.26 -9.06 -10.36
CA ILE A 58 1.49 -10.31 -10.46
C ILE A 58 1.75 -10.99 -11.80
N ILE A 59 1.68 -10.24 -12.90
CA ILE A 59 1.92 -10.78 -14.25
C ILE A 59 3.37 -11.25 -14.39
N ALA A 60 4.33 -10.45 -13.94
CA ALA A 60 5.74 -10.81 -13.96
C ALA A 60 6.01 -12.09 -13.15
N GLY A 61 5.44 -12.21 -11.96
CA GLY A 61 5.58 -13.40 -11.11
C GLY A 61 5.13 -14.68 -11.83
N ILE A 62 3.99 -14.65 -12.52
CA ILE A 62 3.48 -15.79 -13.31
C ILE A 62 4.44 -16.14 -14.45
N ILE A 63 4.93 -15.13 -15.18
CA ILE A 63 5.87 -15.34 -16.30
C ILE A 63 7.17 -15.99 -15.80
N PHE A 64 7.73 -15.50 -14.69
CA PHE A 64 8.94 -16.07 -14.10
C PHE A 64 8.77 -17.52 -13.66
N VAL A 65 7.62 -17.87 -13.08
CA VAL A 65 7.31 -19.26 -12.71
C VAL A 65 7.26 -20.15 -13.96
N ILE A 66 6.64 -19.70 -15.06
CA ILE A 66 6.59 -20.47 -16.31
C ILE A 66 8.00 -20.67 -16.89
N LEU A 67 8.82 -19.62 -16.92
CA LEU A 67 10.20 -19.71 -17.40
C LEU A 67 11.06 -20.63 -16.53
N PHE A 68 10.85 -20.60 -15.21
CA PHE A 68 11.51 -21.51 -14.28
C PHE A 68 11.13 -22.96 -14.56
N LEU A 69 9.85 -23.26 -14.80
CA LEU A 69 9.39 -24.59 -15.17
C LEU A 69 10.00 -25.07 -16.50
N ILE A 70 10.04 -24.20 -17.52
CA ILE A 70 10.64 -24.53 -18.82
C ILE A 70 12.13 -24.86 -18.65
N GLY A 71 12.87 -24.06 -17.88
CA GLY A 71 14.28 -24.34 -17.56
C GLY A 71 14.46 -25.64 -16.78
N GLY A 72 13.58 -25.90 -15.82
CA GLY A 72 13.56 -27.14 -15.05
C GLY A 72 13.32 -28.36 -15.92
N ILE A 73 12.32 -28.33 -16.80
CA ILE A 73 12.04 -29.42 -17.73
C ILE A 73 13.23 -29.59 -18.69
N GLN A 74 13.74 -28.52 -19.29
CA GLN A 74 14.91 -28.57 -20.18
C GLN A 74 16.13 -29.19 -19.49
N TYR A 75 16.33 -28.92 -18.19
CA TYR A 75 17.42 -29.49 -17.41
C TYR A 75 17.24 -31.00 -17.20
N LEU A 76 16.02 -31.45 -16.91
CA LEU A 76 15.69 -32.86 -16.73
C LEU A 76 15.80 -33.64 -18.05
N THR A 77 15.37 -33.05 -19.17
CA THR A 77 15.39 -33.70 -20.49
C THR A 77 16.74 -33.61 -21.21
N ALA A 78 17.73 -32.89 -20.66
CA ALA A 78 19.04 -32.72 -21.27
C ALA A 78 19.83 -34.04 -21.42
N ALA A 79 19.45 -35.10 -20.70
CA ALA A 79 19.85 -36.50 -20.92
C ALA A 79 21.35 -36.73 -21.23
N GLY A 80 22.25 -36.00 -20.55
CA GLY A 80 23.69 -36.17 -20.70
C GLY A 80 24.37 -35.30 -21.76
N ASN A 81 23.62 -34.47 -22.50
CA ASN A 81 24.23 -33.40 -23.30
C ASN A 81 24.64 -32.25 -22.38
N GLU A 82 25.96 -32.08 -22.22
CA GLU A 82 26.57 -31.09 -21.34
C GLU A 82 26.22 -29.64 -21.75
N GLU A 83 26.07 -29.38 -23.05
CA GLU A 83 25.67 -28.07 -23.58
C GLU A 83 24.24 -27.72 -23.19
N ASN A 84 23.30 -28.66 -23.37
CA ASN A 84 21.89 -28.48 -23.00
C ASN A 84 21.73 -28.35 -21.48
N SER A 85 22.51 -29.11 -20.72
CA SER A 85 22.51 -29.04 -19.25
C SER A 85 23.01 -27.67 -18.78
N LYS A 86 24.05 -27.11 -19.42
CA LYS A 86 24.59 -25.79 -19.10
C LYS A 86 23.60 -24.68 -19.46
N LYS A 87 22.99 -24.74 -20.65
CA LYS A 87 21.96 -23.79 -21.08
C LYS A 87 20.74 -23.79 -20.15
N ALA A 88 20.25 -24.97 -19.76
CA ALA A 88 19.13 -25.08 -18.84
C ALA A 88 19.45 -24.53 -17.45
N ARG A 89 20.66 -24.77 -16.94
CA ARG A 89 21.12 -24.17 -15.67
C ARG A 89 21.18 -22.65 -15.73
N GLN A 90 21.67 -22.08 -16.83
CA GLN A 90 21.66 -20.62 -17.02
C GLN A 90 20.23 -20.08 -17.01
N LEU A 91 19.32 -20.72 -17.74
CA LEU A 91 17.92 -20.30 -17.78
C LEU A 91 17.23 -20.36 -16.40
N ILE A 92 17.53 -21.41 -15.61
CA ILE A 92 17.04 -21.52 -14.23
C ILE A 92 17.61 -20.41 -13.35
N LEU A 93 18.92 -20.12 -13.45
CA LEU A 93 19.56 -19.04 -12.68
C LEU A 93 18.96 -17.68 -13.03
N ASP A 94 18.76 -17.40 -14.31
CA ASP A 94 18.14 -16.16 -14.78
C ASP A 94 16.71 -16.01 -14.25
N ALA A 95 15.94 -17.10 -14.25
CA ALA A 95 14.58 -17.12 -13.68
C ALA A 95 14.58 -16.89 -12.16
N ILE A 96 15.53 -17.49 -11.41
CA ILE A 96 15.66 -17.28 -9.97
C ILE A 96 16.04 -15.83 -9.66
N ILE A 97 17.03 -15.27 -10.38
CA ILE A 97 17.48 -13.89 -10.17
C ILE A 97 16.32 -12.92 -10.42
N GLY A 98 15.55 -13.13 -11.49
CA GLY A 98 14.37 -12.32 -11.77
C GLY A 98 13.31 -12.40 -10.67
N LEU A 99 13.03 -13.60 -10.14
CA LEU A 99 12.10 -13.77 -9.02
C LEU A 99 12.59 -13.05 -7.75
N VAL A 100 13.89 -13.14 -7.44
CA VAL A 100 14.51 -12.44 -6.31
C VAL A 100 14.36 -10.93 -6.45
N ILE A 101 14.57 -10.37 -7.66
CA ILE A 101 14.41 -8.94 -7.93
C ILE A 101 12.97 -8.48 -7.69
N VAL A 102 11.97 -9.26 -8.11
CA VAL A 102 10.55 -8.92 -7.89
C VAL A 102 10.23 -8.86 -6.39
N VAL A 103 10.69 -9.84 -5.62
CA VAL A 103 10.51 -9.86 -4.16
C VAL A 103 11.26 -8.69 -3.50
N ALA A 104 12.49 -8.42 -3.94
CA ALA A 104 13.29 -7.31 -3.44
C ALA A 104 12.64 -5.95 -3.74
N ALA A 105 12.06 -5.77 -4.93
CA ALA A 105 11.36 -4.54 -5.30
C ALA A 105 10.16 -4.26 -4.37
N TRP A 106 9.41 -5.31 -3.99
CA TRP A 106 8.32 -5.18 -3.02
C TRP A 106 8.85 -4.82 -1.61
N ALA A 107 9.90 -5.48 -1.16
CA ALA A 107 10.53 -5.20 0.14
C ALA A 107 11.07 -3.76 0.21
N VAL A 108 11.80 -3.32 -0.81
CA VAL A 108 12.33 -1.95 -0.88
C VAL A 108 11.19 -0.92 -0.96
N GLY A 109 10.14 -1.19 -1.75
CA GLY A 109 8.98 -0.31 -1.84
C GLY A 109 8.30 -0.11 -0.47
N THR A 110 8.06 -1.19 0.26
CA THR A 110 7.47 -1.10 1.60
C THR A 110 8.40 -0.41 2.62
N TYR A 111 9.71 -0.66 2.53
CA TYR A 111 10.72 -0.02 3.38
C TYR A 111 10.79 1.50 3.15
N VAL A 112 10.79 1.95 1.91
CA VAL A 112 10.77 3.39 1.57
C VAL A 112 9.49 4.05 2.09
N LEU A 113 8.33 3.42 1.92
CA LEU A 113 7.06 3.93 2.44
C LEU A 113 7.05 4.03 3.98
N GLN A 114 7.71 3.10 4.65
CA GLN A 114 7.87 3.11 6.11
C GLN A 114 8.82 4.23 6.56
N LEU A 115 9.93 4.44 5.85
CA LEU A 115 10.88 5.52 6.13
C LEU A 115 10.23 6.91 5.97
N LEU A 116 9.31 7.06 5.04
CA LEU A 116 8.54 8.29 4.83
C LEU A 116 7.39 8.49 5.84
N GLY A 117 7.21 7.59 6.82
CA GLY A 117 6.25 7.75 7.92
C GLY A 117 4.77 7.53 7.55
N ILE A 118 4.48 7.12 6.32
CA ILE A 118 3.10 7.04 5.78
C ILE A 118 2.33 5.81 6.32
N ARG A 119 3.01 4.82 6.92
CA ARG A 119 2.39 3.56 7.43
C ARG A 119 2.38 3.44 8.97
N GLY A 120 2.48 4.56 9.70
CA GLY A 120 2.74 4.56 11.15
C GLY A 120 1.65 5.12 12.08
N ALA A 121 0.43 5.44 11.62
CA ALA A 121 -0.53 6.21 12.43
C ALA A 121 -1.70 5.38 13.04
N ASP A 122 -1.65 4.05 12.96
CA ASP A 122 -2.85 3.21 13.14
C ASP A 122 -2.81 2.34 14.41
N ASN A 123 -1.79 2.45 15.25
CA ASN A 123 -1.52 1.46 16.30
C ASN A 123 -1.46 2.07 17.72
N GLY A 124 -2.54 2.70 18.19
CA GLY A 124 -2.56 3.15 19.60
C GLY A 124 -3.72 4.01 20.09
N ARG A 125 -4.82 4.21 19.35
CA ARG A 125 -5.96 4.97 19.86
C ARG A 125 -6.78 4.07 20.80
N LEU A 126 -6.57 4.31 22.09
CA LEU A 126 -7.09 3.56 23.24
C LEU A 126 -8.61 3.30 23.15
N PRO A 127 -9.09 2.11 23.54
CA PRO A 127 -10.51 1.86 23.76
C PRO A 127 -10.99 2.78 24.90
N THR A 128 -11.76 3.82 24.58
CA THR A 128 -12.44 4.69 25.55
C THR A 128 -13.84 4.16 25.85
N THR A 129 -13.93 2.87 26.21
CA THR A 129 -15.09 2.35 26.94
C THR A 129 -14.81 2.52 28.42
N ILE A 130 -15.23 3.63 29.01
CA ILE A 130 -15.44 3.71 30.47
C ILE A 130 -16.74 4.48 30.71
N ASN A 131 -17.75 3.72 31.14
CA ASN A 131 -19.04 4.08 31.76
C ASN A 131 -20.01 4.97 30.95
#